data_AF-A0A9W6P7G7-F1
#
_entry.id   AF-A0A9W6P7G7-F1
#
_cell.length_a   1.000
_cell.length_b   1.000
_cell.length_c   1.000
_cell.angle_alpha   90.00
_cell.angle_beta   90.00
_cell.angle_gamma   90.00
#
_symmetry.space_group_name_H-M   'P 1'
#
loop_
_entity.id
_entity.type
_entity.pdbx_description
1 polymer ?
#
loop_
_entity_poly.entity_id
_entity_poly.type
_entity_poly.pdbx_seq_one_letter_code
_entity_poly.pdbx_strand_id
1 'polypeptide(L)'
;MDHHPHHQNHGRAPHPTAVSVTALVVVFAVVACAGAVAAIYAIVASGGQGAVGESASAPVTPEPSQQEQPGQGGPDGLPRTPRLGIEVVQSGTTVGVAADAGSGDSRTSQVALERLPFELRVPDLDEETPVRICAWTDDSVFSLDSDTELEDVLCMAPGTGAADTEYSSGILFLGTDRHNHLVGTRLRDTPDGARAAYYDTVHDARDRAVPIADWEDDLYLAVVVDRDADEAIGNSEYEYLALGFPAAP
;
A
#
# COMPACT_ATOMS: atom_id res chain seq x y z
N MET A 1 -76.28 -10.68 -18.27
CA MET A 1 -76.17 -9.88 -19.51
C MET A 1 -75.01 -8.95 -19.28
N ASP A 2 -73.84 -9.50 -19.52
CA ASP A 2 -72.55 -9.05 -19.03
C ASP A 2 -71.87 -8.25 -20.12
N HIS A 3 -71.58 -6.97 -19.83
CA HIS A 3 -70.75 -6.12 -20.67
C HIS A 3 -69.34 -6.06 -20.09
N HIS A 4 -68.45 -6.86 -20.65
CA HIS A 4 -67.00 -6.71 -20.51
C HIS A 4 -66.50 -5.54 -21.38
N PRO A 5 -65.74 -4.58 -20.85
CA PRO A 5 -65.02 -3.60 -21.66
C PRO A 5 -63.70 -4.16 -22.19
N HIS A 6 -63.50 -3.99 -23.50
CA HIS A 6 -62.27 -4.27 -24.23
C HIS A 6 -61.11 -3.37 -23.76
N HIS A 7 -60.06 -3.99 -23.21
CA HIS A 7 -58.76 -3.34 -23.08
C HIS A 7 -58.04 -3.32 -24.43
N GLN A 8 -57.81 -2.13 -24.98
CA GLN A 8 -56.97 -1.92 -26.16
C GLN A 8 -55.48 -2.04 -25.76
N ASN A 9 -54.79 -2.95 -26.43
CA ASN A 9 -53.37 -3.24 -26.26
C ASN A 9 -52.57 -2.26 -27.14
N HIS A 10 -51.87 -1.31 -26.53
CA HIS A 10 -51.02 -0.36 -27.26
C HIS A 10 -49.77 -1.08 -27.78
N GLY A 11 -49.62 -1.10 -29.12
CA GLY A 11 -48.48 -1.67 -29.82
C GLY A 11 -47.17 -1.04 -29.38
N ARG A 12 -46.28 -1.88 -28.85
CA ARG A 12 -44.88 -1.56 -28.57
C ARG A 12 -44.14 -1.54 -29.91
N ALA A 13 -43.55 -0.40 -30.27
CA ALA A 13 -42.73 -0.26 -31.46
C ALA A 13 -41.48 -1.17 -31.38
N PRO A 14 -41.02 -1.75 -32.51
CA PRO A 14 -39.79 -2.53 -32.53
C PRO A 14 -38.58 -1.62 -32.31
N HIS A 15 -37.74 -1.99 -31.34
CA HIS A 15 -36.44 -1.35 -31.14
C HIS A 15 -35.52 -1.67 -32.34
N PRO A 16 -34.79 -0.69 -32.88
CA PRO A 16 -33.82 -0.92 -33.94
C PRO A 16 -32.64 -1.74 -33.43
N THR A 17 -32.38 -2.87 -34.08
CA THR A 17 -31.18 -3.69 -33.97
C THR A 17 -30.00 -2.94 -34.60
N ALA A 18 -29.09 -2.41 -33.78
CA ALA A 18 -27.85 -1.79 -34.24
C ALA A 18 -26.69 -2.80 -34.17
N VAL A 19 -26.51 -3.47 -35.31
CA VAL A 19 -25.26 -3.84 -36.00
C VAL A 19 -23.96 -3.94 -35.18
N SER A 20 -23.46 -5.17 -35.11
CA SER A 20 -22.08 -5.55 -34.81
C SER A 20 -21.10 -4.90 -35.79
N VAL A 21 -20.15 -4.10 -35.29
CA VAL A 21 -19.03 -3.58 -36.09
C VAL A 21 -17.78 -4.41 -35.79
N THR A 22 -17.48 -5.28 -36.75
CA THR A 22 -16.26 -6.08 -36.82
C THR A 22 -15.11 -5.23 -37.38
N ALA A 23 -13.96 -5.30 -36.71
CA ALA A 23 -12.60 -5.08 -37.19
C ALA A 23 -12.19 -3.75 -37.85
N LEU A 24 -11.16 -3.12 -37.28
CA LEU A 24 -10.15 -2.41 -38.06
C LEU A 24 -8.74 -2.77 -37.54
N VAL A 25 -8.00 -3.51 -38.36
CA VAL A 25 -6.56 -3.76 -38.25
C VAL A 25 -5.87 -2.87 -39.28
N VAL A 26 -5.05 -1.91 -38.85
CA VAL A 26 -3.95 -1.26 -39.62
C VAL A 26 -2.96 -0.69 -38.58
N VAL A 27 -1.81 -1.28 -38.24
CA VAL A 27 -0.55 -1.49 -39.00
C VAL A 27 0.38 -0.26 -39.02
N PHE A 28 1.57 -0.45 -38.41
CA PHE A 28 2.88 0.22 -38.50
C PHE A 28 3.11 1.66 -38.01
N ALA A 29 3.97 1.78 -36.97
CA ALA A 29 5.15 2.64 -37.01
C ALA A 29 6.28 2.06 -36.11
N VAL A 30 7.20 1.29 -36.71
CA VAL A 30 8.53 0.97 -36.18
C VAL A 30 9.52 1.86 -36.94
N VAL A 31 10.07 2.89 -36.29
CA VAL A 31 11.19 3.75 -36.76
C VAL A 31 11.76 4.43 -35.51
N ALA A 32 13.05 4.53 -35.22
CA ALA A 32 14.27 3.85 -35.63
C ALA A 32 15.32 4.20 -34.57
N CYS A 33 16.31 3.32 -34.47
CA CYS A 33 17.52 3.38 -33.68
C CYS A 33 18.30 4.72 -33.72
N ALA A 34 19.12 4.90 -32.68
CA ALA A 34 20.54 5.29 -32.68
C ALA A 34 20.90 6.67 -32.10
N GLY A 35 21.69 6.63 -31.02
CA GLY A 35 22.54 7.72 -30.53
C GLY A 35 22.48 7.81 -29.00
N ALA A 36 23.54 7.67 -28.20
CA ALA A 36 24.96 7.49 -28.48
C ALA A 36 25.63 6.82 -27.26
N VAL A 37 26.42 5.78 -27.51
CA VAL A 37 27.50 5.34 -26.64
C VAL A 37 28.71 6.22 -26.96
N ALA A 38 29.26 6.92 -25.97
CA ALA A 38 30.71 7.20 -25.77
C ALA A 38 30.93 8.51 -25.02
N ALA A 39 31.41 8.42 -23.77
CA ALA A 39 32.52 9.24 -23.26
C ALA A 39 33.00 8.69 -21.91
N ILE A 40 33.80 7.63 -21.96
CA ILE A 40 34.83 7.35 -20.96
C ILE A 40 36.06 8.15 -21.40
N TYR A 41 36.56 9.07 -20.57
CA TYR A 41 37.97 9.15 -20.13
C TYR A 41 38.33 10.52 -19.52
N ALA A 42 39.21 10.42 -18.51
CA ALA A 42 40.07 11.44 -17.90
C ALA A 42 39.43 12.19 -16.70
N ILE A 43 40.01 12.27 -15.50
CA ILE A 43 41.44 12.36 -15.15
C ILE A 43 41.69 11.73 -13.76
N VAL A 44 42.65 10.81 -13.71
CA VAL A 44 43.47 10.48 -12.54
C VAL A 44 44.50 11.59 -12.33
N ALA A 45 44.74 11.97 -11.07
CA ALA A 45 45.91 12.66 -10.52
C ALA A 45 45.72 14.10 -10.00
N SER A 46 45.42 14.18 -8.71
CA SER A 46 46.06 15.10 -7.76
C SER A 46 45.90 14.46 -6.37
N GLY A 47 46.91 13.91 -5.72
CA GLY A 47 48.14 14.61 -5.36
C GLY A 47 47.89 15.34 -4.03
N GLY A 48 47.94 14.59 -2.93
CA GLY A 48 47.72 15.10 -1.59
C GLY A 48 48.48 14.31 -0.54
N GLN A 49 49.80 14.48 -0.52
CA GLN A 49 50.62 14.21 0.68
C GLN A 49 50.24 15.23 1.75
N GLY A 50 49.93 14.78 2.97
CA GLY A 50 49.71 15.70 4.07
C GLY A 50 49.42 15.02 5.40
N ALA A 51 50.44 15.04 6.26
CA ALA A 51 50.39 15.00 7.74
C ALA A 51 49.96 13.68 8.43
N VAL A 52 51.00 12.97 8.88
CA VAL A 52 50.95 12.10 10.06
C VAL A 52 50.77 13.02 11.27
N GLY A 53 49.53 13.12 11.76
CA GLY A 53 49.19 13.81 13.00
C GLY A 53 49.07 12.80 14.13
N GLU A 54 50.04 12.84 15.05
CA GLU A 54 50.06 12.13 16.32
C GLU A 54 48.85 12.57 17.17
N SER A 55 47.83 11.72 17.25
CA SER A 55 46.64 11.98 18.06
C SER A 55 46.80 11.27 19.41
N ALA A 56 47.13 12.06 20.42
CA ALA A 56 47.18 11.64 21.81
C ALA A 56 45.82 11.12 22.28
N SER A 57 45.82 9.95 22.91
CA SER A 57 44.67 9.37 23.60
C SER A 57 44.19 10.29 24.73
N ALA A 58 43.05 10.94 24.52
CA ALA A 58 42.27 11.52 25.60
C ALA A 58 41.45 10.42 26.30
N PRO A 59 41.20 10.52 27.62
CA PRO A 59 40.40 9.55 28.35
C PRO A 59 38.95 9.59 27.88
N VAL A 60 38.44 8.42 27.50
CA VAL A 60 37.03 8.19 27.16
C VAL A 60 36.18 8.54 28.37
N THR A 61 35.47 9.67 28.28
CA THR A 61 34.35 9.99 29.18
C THR A 61 33.18 9.11 28.73
N PRO A 62 32.54 8.32 29.62
CA PRO A 62 31.39 7.51 29.23
C PRO A 62 30.29 8.42 28.72
N GLU A 63 30.00 8.30 27.42
CA GLU A 63 28.87 8.94 26.76
C GLU A 63 27.59 8.42 27.43
N PRO A 64 26.67 9.31 27.87
CA PRO A 64 25.43 8.87 28.48
C PRO A 64 24.66 8.07 27.45
N SER A 65 24.37 6.82 27.83
CA SER A 65 23.57 5.86 27.10
C SER A 65 22.38 6.56 26.44
N GLN A 66 22.27 6.34 25.12
CA GLN A 66 21.08 6.66 24.34
C GLN A 66 19.84 6.32 25.16
N GLN A 67 19.07 7.34 25.49
CA GLN A 67 17.73 7.15 26.02
C GLN A 67 16.94 6.43 24.92
N GLU A 68 16.61 5.15 25.17
CA GLU A 68 15.53 4.46 24.48
C GLU A 68 14.31 5.38 24.54
N GLN A 69 13.97 5.95 23.39
CA GLN A 69 12.77 6.76 23.24
C GLN A 69 11.57 5.82 23.35
N PRO A 70 10.57 6.14 24.20
CA PRO A 70 9.49 5.22 24.53
C PRO A 70 8.49 5.16 23.37
N GLY A 71 8.76 4.30 22.39
CA GLY A 71 7.70 3.64 21.64
C GLY A 71 7.21 2.48 22.50
N GLN A 72 6.35 2.78 23.48
CA GLN A 72 5.65 1.73 24.23
C GLN A 72 4.67 1.03 23.30
N GLY A 73 5.18 0.09 22.49
CA GLY A 73 4.41 -1.12 22.22
C GLY A 73 3.96 -1.66 23.58
N GLY A 74 2.72 -2.10 23.69
CA GLY A 74 2.27 -2.84 24.88
C GLY A 74 3.29 -3.93 25.23
N PRO A 75 3.32 -4.42 26.48
CA PRO A 75 4.43 -5.22 27.03
C PRO A 75 4.90 -6.43 26.21
N ASP A 76 4.13 -6.86 25.20
CA ASP A 76 4.39 -8.03 24.36
C ASP A 76 4.40 -7.76 22.83
N GLY A 77 4.31 -6.51 22.35
CA GLY A 77 4.21 -6.17 20.91
C GLY A 77 5.46 -5.51 20.30
N LEU A 78 5.76 -5.82 19.03
CA LEU A 78 6.80 -5.16 18.23
C LEU A 78 6.34 -3.73 17.84
N PRO A 79 7.25 -2.74 17.75
CA PRO A 79 6.89 -1.38 17.32
C PRO A 79 6.55 -1.28 15.83
N ARG A 80 6.91 -2.29 15.05
CA ARG A 80 6.72 -2.36 13.59
C ARG A 80 6.59 -3.80 13.13
N THR A 81 6.01 -3.97 11.96
CA THR A 81 5.89 -5.29 11.33
C THR A 81 7.28 -5.87 10.97
N PRO A 82 7.49 -7.19 11.08
CA PRO A 82 8.80 -7.81 10.93
C PRO A 82 9.38 -7.78 9.51
N ARG A 83 8.56 -7.71 8.44
CA ARG A 83 9.05 -7.84 7.05
C ARG A 83 9.20 -6.50 6.36
N LEU A 84 8.12 -5.73 6.31
CA LEU A 84 8.11 -4.42 5.66
C LEU A 84 8.50 -3.29 6.60
N GLY A 85 8.57 -3.53 7.92
CA GLY A 85 8.90 -2.50 8.89
C GLY A 85 7.82 -1.45 9.05
N ILE A 86 6.56 -1.82 8.80
CA ILE A 86 5.41 -0.91 8.85
C ILE A 86 5.09 -0.59 10.30
N GLU A 87 4.96 0.69 10.62
CA GLU A 87 4.39 1.14 11.89
C GLU A 87 2.92 1.49 11.70
N VAL A 88 2.09 1.13 12.67
CA VAL A 88 0.70 1.59 12.73
C VAL A 88 0.61 2.64 13.82
N VAL A 89 0.10 3.83 13.50
CA VAL A 89 0.06 4.96 14.43
C VAL A 89 -1.37 5.45 14.61
N GLN A 90 -1.81 5.60 15.86
CA GLN A 90 -3.10 6.23 16.20
C GLN A 90 -2.86 7.34 17.22
N SER A 91 -3.51 8.49 17.02
CA SER A 91 -3.39 9.64 17.92
C SER A 91 -1.93 10.07 18.19
N GLY A 92 -1.07 9.92 17.19
CA GLY A 92 0.37 10.24 17.27
C GLY A 92 1.22 9.23 18.04
N THR A 93 0.66 8.09 18.46
CA THR A 93 1.37 7.02 19.19
C THR A 93 1.43 5.76 18.35
N THR A 94 2.60 5.11 18.31
CA THR A 94 2.78 3.82 17.65
C THR A 94 2.02 2.72 18.41
N VAL A 95 1.19 1.98 17.69
CA VAL A 95 0.44 0.83 18.17
C VAL A 95 1.31 -0.41 18.03
N GLY A 96 1.32 -1.26 19.05
CA GLY A 96 2.08 -2.50 19.05
C GLY A 96 1.55 -3.52 18.03
N VAL A 97 2.48 -4.19 17.36
CA VAL A 97 2.23 -5.26 16.38
C VAL A 97 2.57 -6.61 17.00
N ALA A 98 1.65 -7.56 16.96
CA ALA A 98 1.91 -8.95 17.33
C ALA A 98 2.16 -9.78 16.07
N ALA A 99 3.32 -10.45 15.97
CA ALA A 99 3.52 -11.45 14.92
C ALA A 99 2.63 -12.66 15.21
N ASP A 100 1.90 -13.15 14.22
CA ASP A 100 1.11 -14.37 14.38
C ASP A 100 2.04 -15.58 14.49
N ALA A 101 2.23 -16.07 15.73
CA ALA A 101 3.03 -17.25 16.00
C ALA A 101 2.27 -18.56 15.75
N GLY A 102 0.95 -18.51 15.51
CA GLY A 102 0.06 -19.67 15.56
C GLY A 102 -0.40 -20.23 14.21
N SER A 103 -0.45 -19.41 13.16
CA SER A 103 -1.03 -19.81 11.86
C SER A 103 -0.07 -20.58 10.94
N GLY A 104 1.22 -20.68 11.29
CA GLY A 104 2.24 -21.24 10.39
C GLY A 104 2.58 -20.33 9.20
N ASP A 105 1.79 -19.28 8.97
CA ASP A 105 2.09 -18.21 8.03
C ASP A 105 2.75 -17.04 8.78
N SER A 106 4.09 -17.05 8.76
CA SER A 106 4.95 -16.04 9.40
C SER A 106 4.88 -14.62 8.78
N ARG A 107 3.81 -14.31 8.03
CA ARG A 107 3.63 -13.05 7.29
C ARG A 107 2.51 -12.18 7.84
N THR A 108 1.70 -12.72 8.75
CA THR A 108 0.58 -11.97 9.33
C THR A 108 0.98 -11.27 10.60
N SER A 109 0.77 -9.96 10.60
CA SER A 109 0.93 -9.06 11.74
C SER A 109 -0.45 -8.66 12.25
N GLN A 110 -0.73 -8.92 13.52
CA GLN A 110 -1.98 -8.53 14.18
C GLN A 110 -1.80 -7.20 14.90
N VAL A 111 -2.76 -6.29 14.75
CA VAL A 111 -2.75 -4.96 15.35
C VAL A 111 -4.12 -4.68 15.95
N ALA A 112 -4.17 -4.37 17.24
CA ALA A 112 -5.42 -3.97 17.90
C ALA A 112 -5.52 -2.44 17.89
N LEU A 113 -6.54 -1.91 17.21
CA LEU A 113 -6.77 -0.49 17.04
C LEU A 113 -8.01 -0.02 17.81
N GLU A 114 -7.98 1.21 18.27
CA GLU A 114 -9.21 1.90 18.64
C GLU A 114 -10.01 2.24 17.37
N ARG A 115 -11.32 2.47 17.49
CA ARG A 115 -12.16 2.97 16.38
C ARG A 115 -11.87 4.45 16.14
N LEU A 116 -10.68 4.74 15.66
CA LEU A 116 -10.14 6.06 15.38
C LEU A 116 -9.32 6.02 14.07
N PRO A 117 -9.16 7.16 13.38
CA PRO A 117 -8.25 7.25 12.26
C PRO A 117 -6.83 6.79 12.63
N PHE A 118 -6.15 6.16 11.67
CA PHE A 118 -4.79 5.64 11.84
C PHE A 118 -3.88 6.03 10.68
N GLU A 119 -2.57 5.96 10.90
CA GLU A 119 -1.56 6.06 9.85
C GLU A 119 -0.86 4.71 9.68
N LEU A 120 -0.60 4.33 8.43
CA LEU A 120 0.40 3.33 8.09
C LEU A 120 1.68 4.06 7.70
N ARG A 121 2.74 3.88 8.48
CA ARG A 121 4.06 4.43 8.16
C ARG A 121 4.93 3.34 7.61
N VAL A 122 5.36 3.50 6.37
CA VAL A 122 6.39 2.66 5.76
C VAL A 122 7.76 3.27 6.04
N PRO A 123 8.83 2.46 6.15
CA PRO A 123 10.20 2.98 6.23
C PRO A 123 10.54 3.92 5.07
N ASP A 124 11.71 4.54 5.12
CA ASP A 124 12.21 5.35 4.01
C ASP A 124 12.16 4.55 2.68
N LEU A 125 11.47 5.11 1.70
CA LEU A 125 11.24 4.56 0.36
C LEU A 125 11.53 5.66 -0.65
N ASP A 126 12.12 5.29 -1.79
CA ASP A 126 12.25 6.21 -2.91
C ASP A 126 10.88 6.82 -3.28
N GLU A 127 10.86 8.08 -3.72
CA GLU A 127 9.61 8.81 -3.98
C GLU A 127 8.68 8.09 -4.97
N GLU A 128 9.31 7.39 -5.92
CA GLU A 128 8.69 6.64 -7.02
C GLU A 128 8.31 5.19 -6.65
N THR A 129 8.73 4.67 -5.49
CA THR A 129 8.39 3.31 -5.06
C THR A 129 6.93 3.27 -4.60
N PRO A 130 6.05 2.53 -5.30
CA PRO A 130 4.64 2.46 -4.94
C PRO A 130 4.41 1.50 -3.76
N VAL A 131 3.56 1.92 -2.82
CA VAL A 131 2.94 1.05 -1.82
C VAL A 131 1.54 0.71 -2.30
N ARG A 132 1.26 -0.58 -2.52
CA ARG A 132 -0.05 -1.09 -2.94
C ARG A 132 -0.72 -1.81 -1.78
N ILE A 133 -1.98 -1.46 -1.50
CA ILE A 133 -2.74 -2.05 -0.39
C ILE A 133 -4.08 -2.58 -0.88
N CYS A 134 -4.24 -3.90 -0.84
CA CYS A 134 -5.55 -4.53 -0.95
C CYS A 134 -6.15 -4.71 0.44
N ALA A 135 -7.42 -4.34 0.60
CA ALA A 135 -8.09 -4.33 1.90
C ALA A 135 -9.45 -5.03 1.85
N TRP A 136 -9.71 -5.93 2.80
CA TRP A 136 -10.89 -6.79 2.88
C TRP A 136 -11.42 -6.85 4.32
N THR A 137 -12.63 -7.37 4.49
CA THR A 137 -13.26 -7.63 5.81
C THR A 137 -12.96 -9.03 6.35
N ASP A 138 -12.23 -9.84 5.60
CA ASP A 138 -11.82 -11.18 5.97
C ASP A 138 -10.41 -11.48 5.44
N ASP A 139 -9.83 -12.58 5.92
CA ASP A 139 -8.45 -12.99 5.64
C ASP A 139 -8.24 -13.56 4.24
N SER A 140 -9.26 -13.61 3.37
CA SER A 140 -9.09 -14.17 2.03
C SER A 140 -8.25 -13.30 1.08
N VAL A 141 -7.91 -12.07 1.51
CA VAL A 141 -6.86 -11.24 0.89
C VAL A 141 -5.44 -11.76 1.15
N PHE A 142 -5.26 -12.68 2.11
CA PHE A 142 -3.96 -13.26 2.46
C PHE A 142 -3.60 -14.44 1.54
N SER A 143 -3.50 -14.15 0.24
CA SER A 143 -3.30 -15.17 -0.81
C SER A 143 -2.17 -14.82 -1.79
N LEU A 144 -1.31 -13.87 -1.45
CA LEU A 144 -0.12 -13.54 -2.24
C LEU A 144 0.94 -14.62 -2.06
N ASP A 145 1.52 -15.04 -3.18
CA ASP A 145 2.66 -15.94 -3.25
C ASP A 145 3.89 -15.18 -3.77
N SER A 146 5.08 -15.59 -3.35
CA SER A 146 6.32 -15.04 -3.95
C SER A 146 6.40 -15.41 -5.43
N ASP A 147 7.07 -14.57 -6.21
CA ASP A 147 7.24 -14.71 -7.66
C ASP A 147 5.92 -14.62 -8.45
N THR A 148 4.85 -14.11 -7.82
CA THR A 148 3.60 -13.76 -8.51
C THR A 148 3.76 -12.39 -9.15
N GLU A 149 3.46 -12.27 -10.44
CA GLU A 149 3.39 -10.99 -11.11
C GLU A 149 2.27 -10.13 -10.51
N LEU A 150 2.51 -8.84 -10.28
CA LEU A 150 1.50 -7.92 -9.75
C LEU A 150 0.22 -7.90 -10.61
N GLU A 151 0.35 -8.10 -11.92
CA GLU A 151 -0.79 -8.14 -12.83
C GLU A 151 -1.71 -9.36 -12.64
N ASP A 152 -1.18 -10.45 -12.08
CA ASP A 152 -1.93 -11.67 -11.80
C ASP A 152 -2.66 -11.61 -10.44
N VAL A 153 -2.29 -10.66 -9.58
CA VAL A 153 -2.99 -10.43 -8.30
C VAL A 153 -4.28 -9.67 -8.58
N LEU A 154 -5.43 -10.32 -8.36
CA LEU A 154 -6.75 -9.81 -8.76
C LEU A 154 -7.02 -8.34 -8.36
N CYS A 155 -6.64 -7.95 -7.15
CA CYS A 155 -6.85 -6.59 -6.64
C CYS A 155 -5.75 -5.59 -7.04
N MET A 156 -4.63 -6.05 -7.60
CA MET A 156 -3.50 -5.22 -8.07
C MET A 156 -3.33 -5.22 -9.59
N ALA A 157 -4.14 -6.00 -10.31
CA ALA A 157 -4.15 -6.07 -11.77
C ALA A 157 -4.31 -4.67 -12.43
N PRO A 158 -3.82 -4.47 -13.67
CA PRO A 158 -3.94 -3.21 -14.37
C PRO A 158 -5.37 -2.67 -14.39
N GLY A 159 -5.53 -1.40 -14.01
CA GLY A 159 -6.84 -0.72 -13.95
C GLY A 159 -7.61 -0.88 -12.63
N THR A 160 -7.08 -1.61 -11.65
CA THR A 160 -7.66 -1.75 -10.30
C THR A 160 -7.20 -0.66 -9.33
N GLY A 161 -6.14 0.08 -9.65
CA GLY A 161 -5.68 1.16 -8.79
C GLY A 161 -6.80 2.19 -8.55
N ALA A 162 -7.22 2.35 -7.30
CA ALA A 162 -8.15 3.41 -6.95
C ALA A 162 -7.44 4.73 -7.21
N ALA A 163 -7.98 5.51 -8.16
CA ALA A 163 -7.50 6.84 -8.47
C ALA A 163 -7.88 7.78 -7.31
N ASP A 164 -7.13 7.69 -6.23
CA ASP A 164 -7.22 8.63 -5.14
C ASP A 164 -6.71 10.01 -5.58
N THR A 165 -7.01 11.03 -4.79
CA THR A 165 -6.51 12.39 -4.97
C THR A 165 -4.99 12.46 -4.90
N GLU A 166 -4.41 13.56 -5.39
CA GLU A 166 -2.96 13.78 -5.41
C GLU A 166 -2.31 13.70 -4.02
N TYR A 167 -3.06 14.03 -2.96
CA TYR A 167 -2.57 14.10 -1.59
C TYR A 167 -3.15 13.01 -0.67
N SER A 168 -3.70 11.93 -1.24
CA SER A 168 -4.51 10.93 -0.54
C SER A 168 -5.79 11.52 0.08
N SER A 169 -6.92 10.82 -0.08
CA SER A 169 -8.22 11.26 0.48
C SER A 169 -8.45 10.79 1.91
N GLY A 170 -7.58 9.94 2.46
CA GLY A 170 -7.84 9.29 3.75
C GLY A 170 -8.78 8.08 3.65
N ILE A 171 -9.12 7.64 2.44
CA ILE A 171 -10.05 6.52 2.20
C ILE A 171 -9.26 5.23 1.99
N LEU A 172 -9.58 4.21 2.80
CA LEU A 172 -9.16 2.84 2.56
C LEU A 172 -10.21 2.13 1.69
N PHE A 173 -9.86 1.84 0.44
CA PHE A 173 -10.77 1.15 -0.48
C PHE A 173 -10.76 -0.37 -0.26
N LEU A 174 -11.94 -0.96 -0.07
CA LEU A 174 -12.14 -2.40 0.08
C LEU A 174 -12.71 -3.01 -1.19
N GLY A 175 -12.18 -4.14 -1.62
CA GLY A 175 -12.75 -4.90 -2.74
C GLY A 175 -11.74 -5.78 -3.47
N THR A 176 -12.30 -6.67 -4.31
CA THR A 176 -11.51 -7.57 -5.18
C THR A 176 -10.96 -6.85 -6.40
N ASP A 177 -11.60 -5.75 -6.83
CA ASP A 177 -11.30 -5.02 -8.06
C ASP A 177 -10.59 -3.69 -7.81
N ARG A 178 -10.08 -3.49 -6.59
CA ARG A 178 -9.40 -2.25 -6.21
C ARG A 178 -8.27 -2.42 -5.22
N HIS A 179 -7.28 -1.54 -5.32
CA HIS A 179 -6.26 -1.33 -4.30
C HIS A 179 -5.96 0.15 -4.11
N ASN A 180 -5.44 0.49 -2.94
CA ASN A 180 -4.88 1.81 -2.67
C ASN A 180 -3.49 1.86 -3.31
N HIS A 181 -3.28 2.78 -4.25
CA HIS A 181 -2.01 2.96 -4.95
C HIS A 181 -1.30 4.24 -4.47
N LEU A 182 -0.35 4.08 -3.56
CA LEU A 182 0.29 5.17 -2.83
C LEU A 182 1.71 5.38 -3.36
N VAL A 183 1.96 6.53 -3.99
CA VAL A 183 3.28 6.91 -4.55
C VAL A 183 3.39 8.42 -4.52
N GLY A 184 4.62 8.96 -4.46
CA GLY A 184 4.87 10.39 -4.44
C GLY A 184 4.08 11.10 -3.34
N THR A 185 3.35 12.17 -3.69
CA THR A 185 2.61 13.03 -2.76
C THR A 185 1.45 12.36 -2.02
N ARG A 186 1.05 11.13 -2.42
CA ARG A 186 0.04 10.34 -1.70
C ARG A 186 0.59 9.74 -0.40
N LEU A 187 1.91 9.71 -0.25
CA LEU A 187 2.59 9.39 1.00
C LEU A 187 3.19 10.68 1.56
N ARG A 188 2.82 11.00 2.80
CA ARG A 188 3.33 12.18 3.50
C ARG A 188 4.65 11.87 4.18
N ASP A 189 5.66 12.70 3.97
CA ASP A 189 6.93 12.57 4.70
C ASP A 189 6.73 12.80 6.20
N THR A 190 7.43 12.01 7.01
CA THR A 190 7.47 12.16 8.46
C THR A 190 8.85 12.67 8.90
N PRO A 191 8.97 13.34 10.07
CA PRO A 191 10.23 13.94 10.51
C PRO A 191 11.40 12.97 10.69
N ASP A 192 11.12 11.69 10.84
CA ASP A 192 12.06 10.58 10.98
C ASP A 192 12.46 9.93 9.63
N GLY A 193 12.00 10.48 8.50
CA GLY A 193 12.31 9.99 7.16
C GLY A 193 11.44 8.83 6.67
N ALA A 194 10.49 8.37 7.50
CA ALA A 194 9.45 7.46 7.04
C ALA A 194 8.43 8.20 6.16
N ARG A 195 7.55 7.42 5.52
CA ARG A 195 6.46 7.95 4.70
C ARG A 195 5.14 7.37 5.17
N ALA A 196 4.10 8.20 5.23
CA ALA A 196 2.85 7.84 5.90
C ALA A 196 1.63 7.99 5.00
N ALA A 197 0.73 7.01 5.06
CA ALA A 197 -0.64 7.14 4.56
C ALA A 197 -1.60 7.22 5.74
N TYR A 198 -2.43 8.26 5.76
CA TYR A 198 -3.48 8.45 6.76
C TYR A 198 -4.78 7.84 6.27
N TYR A 199 -5.55 7.23 7.17
CA TYR A 199 -6.88 6.69 6.89
C TYR A 199 -7.86 7.10 7.98
N ASP A 200 -8.98 7.69 7.59
CA ASP A 200 -10.12 8.03 8.48
C ASP A 200 -11.44 7.40 8.03
N THR A 201 -11.48 6.86 6.82
CA THR A 201 -12.69 6.38 6.16
C THR A 201 -12.42 5.06 5.45
N VAL A 202 -13.41 4.16 5.49
CA VAL A 202 -13.43 2.90 4.76
C VAL A 202 -14.46 3.01 3.64
N HIS A 203 -14.08 2.67 2.41
CA HIS A 203 -15.00 2.57 1.28
C HIS A 203 -15.27 1.10 0.96
N ASP A 204 -16.45 0.61 1.34
CA ASP A 204 -16.78 -0.81 1.26
C ASP A 204 -17.25 -1.26 -0.13
N ALA A 205 -17.38 -2.58 -0.32
CA ALA A 205 -17.85 -3.20 -1.56
C ALA A 205 -19.32 -2.83 -1.93
N ARG A 206 -20.07 -2.18 -1.04
CA ARG A 206 -21.43 -1.67 -1.29
C ARG A 206 -21.42 -0.20 -1.69
N ASP A 207 -20.25 0.34 -2.01
CA ASP A 207 -20.02 1.73 -2.40
C ASP A 207 -20.34 2.73 -1.27
N ARG A 208 -20.23 2.30 0.00
CA ARG A 208 -20.45 3.16 1.17
C ARG A 208 -19.11 3.67 1.70
N ALA A 209 -19.03 4.98 1.93
CA ALA A 209 -17.97 5.58 2.73
C ALA A 209 -18.39 5.61 4.21
N VAL A 210 -17.68 4.87 5.06
CA VAL A 210 -17.95 4.72 6.48
C VAL A 210 -16.75 5.24 7.26
N PRO A 211 -16.89 6.25 8.14
CA PRO A 211 -15.80 6.66 9.01
C PRO A 211 -15.29 5.49 9.84
N ILE A 212 -13.98 5.39 10.08
CA ILE A 212 -13.38 4.33 10.91
C ILE A 212 -13.98 4.32 12.32
N ALA A 213 -14.40 5.48 12.84
CA ALA A 213 -15.10 5.59 14.12
C ALA A 213 -16.42 4.80 14.17
N ASP A 214 -17.07 4.63 13.02
CA ASP A 214 -18.35 3.91 12.86
C ASP A 214 -18.14 2.50 12.27
N TRP A 215 -16.89 2.09 11.99
CA TRP A 215 -16.57 0.79 11.44
C TRP A 215 -16.58 -0.28 12.54
N GLU A 216 -17.21 -1.43 12.27
CA GLU A 216 -17.44 -2.47 13.28
C GLU A 216 -16.69 -3.77 13.05
N ASP A 217 -16.23 -4.00 11.81
CA ASP A 217 -15.57 -5.24 11.39
C ASP A 217 -14.04 -5.12 11.46
N ASP A 218 -13.34 -6.24 11.45
CA ASP A 218 -11.88 -6.23 11.29
C ASP A 218 -11.50 -5.87 9.85
N LEU A 219 -10.29 -5.32 9.67
CA LEU A 219 -9.74 -5.00 8.36
C LEU A 219 -8.50 -5.86 8.11
N TYR A 220 -8.46 -6.52 6.96
CA TYR A 220 -7.37 -7.38 6.54
C TYR A 220 -6.68 -6.74 5.35
N LEU A 221 -5.39 -6.48 5.47
CA LEU A 221 -4.60 -5.77 4.48
C LEU A 221 -3.51 -6.69 3.91
N ALA A 222 -3.41 -6.76 2.59
CA ALA A 222 -2.21 -7.21 1.91
C ALA A 222 -1.46 -5.98 1.40
N VAL A 223 -0.29 -5.71 2.00
CA VAL A 223 0.56 -4.58 1.65
C VAL A 223 1.72 -5.09 0.82
N VAL A 224 1.94 -4.49 -0.36
CA VAL A 224 3.03 -4.81 -1.27
C VAL A 224 3.85 -3.55 -1.54
N VAL A 225 5.17 -3.68 -1.47
CA VAL A 225 6.17 -2.65 -1.78
C VAL A 225 7.20 -3.29 -2.71
N ASP A 226 7.05 -3.03 -4.00
CA ASP A 226 7.93 -3.48 -5.08
C ASP A 226 9.17 -2.57 -5.09
N ARG A 227 10.25 -3.02 -4.44
CA ARG A 227 11.44 -2.21 -4.15
C ARG A 227 12.46 -2.24 -5.27
N ASP A 228 12.48 -3.30 -6.06
CA ASP A 228 13.38 -3.44 -7.21
C ASP A 228 12.71 -3.09 -8.55
N ALA A 229 11.41 -2.77 -8.53
CA ALA A 229 10.63 -2.29 -9.66
C ALA A 229 10.59 -3.28 -10.82
N ASP A 230 10.53 -4.58 -10.50
CA ASP A 230 10.47 -5.66 -11.48
C ASP A 230 9.05 -6.17 -11.76
N GLU A 231 8.05 -5.59 -11.08
CA GLU A 231 6.62 -5.93 -11.14
C GLU A 231 6.26 -7.34 -10.62
N ALA A 232 7.22 -8.11 -10.11
CA ALA A 232 7.01 -9.39 -9.46
C ALA A 232 7.04 -9.23 -7.93
N ILE A 233 6.23 -10.02 -7.22
CA ILE A 233 6.20 -9.94 -5.75
C ILE A 233 7.33 -10.78 -5.17
N GLY A 234 8.37 -10.12 -4.69
CA GLY A 234 9.45 -10.75 -3.94
C GLY A 234 9.02 -11.25 -2.56
N ASN A 235 9.73 -12.26 -2.04
CA ASN A 235 9.46 -12.84 -0.72
C ASN A 235 9.56 -11.81 0.44
N SER A 236 10.30 -10.72 0.27
CA SER A 236 10.45 -9.64 1.26
C SER A 236 9.62 -8.39 0.97
N GLU A 237 8.77 -8.43 -0.04
CA GLU A 237 8.09 -7.25 -0.60
C GLU A 237 6.62 -7.16 -0.23
N TYR A 238 6.13 -8.12 0.54
CA TYR A 238 4.76 -8.09 1.02
C TYR A 238 4.64 -8.57 2.47
N GLU A 239 3.59 -8.07 3.11
CA GLU A 239 3.21 -8.43 4.46
C GLU A 239 1.70 -8.27 4.65
N TYR A 240 1.15 -9.12 5.53
CA TYR A 240 -0.27 -9.07 5.87
C TYR A 240 -0.48 -8.37 7.19
N LEU A 241 -1.48 -7.50 7.28
CA LEU A 241 -1.92 -6.90 8.52
C LEU A 241 -3.37 -7.25 8.80
N ALA A 242 -3.64 -7.78 9.98
CA ALA A 242 -4.98 -7.95 10.52
C ALA A 242 -5.22 -6.86 11.56
N LEU A 243 -6.07 -5.90 11.22
CA LEU A 243 -6.42 -4.75 12.07
C LEU A 243 -7.74 -5.05 12.79
N GLY A 244 -7.65 -5.34 14.07
CA GLY A 244 -8.81 -5.61 14.92
C GLY A 244 -9.33 -4.35 15.59
N PHE A 245 -10.66 -4.19 15.64
CA PHE A 245 -11.32 -3.06 16.32
C PHE A 245 -12.14 -3.54 17.53
N PRO A 246 -11.48 -3.95 18.64
CA PRO A 246 -12.17 -4.44 19.81
C PRO A 246 -13.23 -3.44 20.29
N ALA A 247 -14.38 -3.96 20.71
CA ALA A 247 -15.41 -3.13 21.32
C ALA A 247 -14.81 -2.38 22.52
N ALA A 248 -15.17 -1.10 22.65
CA ALA A 248 -14.82 -0.33 23.83
C ALA A 248 -15.36 -1.08 25.08
N PRO A 249 -14.54 -1.24 26.14
CA PRO A 249 -14.93 -1.96 27.35
C PRO A 249 -16.10 -1.31 28.09
#